data_AF-A0A521P0K2-F1
#
_entry.id   AF-A0A521P0K2-F1
#
_cell.length_a   1.000
_cell.length_b   1.000
_cell.length_c   1.000
_cell.angle_alpha   90.00
_cell.angle_beta   90.00
_cell.angle_gamma   90.00
#
_symmetry.space_group_name_H-M   'P 1'
#
loop_
_entity.id
_entity.type
_entity.pdbx_description
1 polymer ?
#
loop_
_entity_poly.entity_id
_entity_poly.type
_entity_poly.pdbx_seq_one_letter_code
_entity_poly.pdbx_strand_id
1 'polypeptide(L)' 'ADHSAERLLTVLDGLTPADSGGVFAWDGQRIPE' A
#
# COMPACT_ATOMS: atom_id res chain seq x y z
N ALA A 1 -10.64 -13.71 -5.52
CA ALA A 1 -10.64 -12.36 -4.91
C ALA A 1 -9.19 -11.92 -4.79
N ASP A 2 -8.42 -12.14 -5.87
CA ASP A 2 -6.98 -12.40 -5.74
C ASP A 2 -6.18 -11.20 -6.23
N HIS A 3 -6.78 -10.41 -7.13
CA HIS A 3 -6.19 -9.19 -7.68
C HIS A 3 -5.80 -8.15 -6.62
N SER A 4 -6.68 -7.90 -5.64
CA SER A 4 -6.37 -6.93 -4.58
C SER A 4 -5.32 -7.44 -3.62
N ALA A 5 -5.27 -8.76 -3.38
CA ALA A 5 -4.29 -9.37 -2.49
C ALA A 5 -2.87 -9.33 -3.11
N GLU A 6 -2.72 -9.66 -4.38
CA GLU A 6 -1.43 -9.57 -5.11
C GLU A 6 -0.87 -8.15 -5.11
N ARG A 7 -1.72 -7.14 -5.33
CA ARG A 7 -1.29 -5.75 -5.32
C ARG A 7 -0.92 -5.26 -3.92
N LEU A 8 -1.62 -5.69 -2.88
CA LEU A 8 -1.23 -5.37 -1.51
C LEU A 8 0.18 -5.87 -1.18
N LEU A 9 0.59 -7.04 -1.67
CA LEU A 9 1.98 -7.51 -1.51
C LEU A 9 2.96 -6.56 -2.20
N THR A 10 2.64 -6.09 -3.41
CA THR A 10 3.46 -5.10 -4.13
C THR A 10 3.56 -3.77 -3.38
N VAL A 11 2.47 -3.32 -2.74
CA VAL A 11 2.48 -2.12 -1.90
C VAL A 11 3.43 -2.31 -0.72
N LEU A 12 3.31 -3.43 -0.01
CA LEU A 12 4.15 -3.72 1.16
C LEU A 12 5.64 -3.81 0.80
N ASP A 13 5.98 -4.40 -0.34
CA ASP A 13 7.37 -4.51 -0.82
C ASP A 13 7.99 -3.13 -1.16
N GLY A 14 7.16 -2.12 -1.45
CA GLY A 14 7.59 -0.78 -1.83
C GLY A 14 7.67 0.24 -0.69
N LEU A 15 7.22 -0.11 0.52
CA LEU A 15 7.20 0.83 1.65
C LEU A 15 8.60 1.13 2.17
N THR A 16 8.81 2.38 2.56
CA THR A 16 10.04 2.86 3.18
C THR A 16 9.78 3.38 4.60
N PRO A 17 10.82 3.63 5.42
CA PRO A 17 10.62 4.26 6.72
C PRO A 17 9.85 5.60 6.67
N ALA A 18 9.96 6.35 5.56
CA ALA A 18 9.25 7.62 5.36
C ALA A 18 7.72 7.46 5.21
N ASP A 19 7.25 6.25 4.91
CA ASP A 19 5.83 5.93 4.73
C ASP A 19 5.14 5.55 6.05
N SER A 20 5.90 5.44 7.13
CA SER A 20 5.38 5.10 8.46
C SER A 20 4.26 6.06 8.90
N GLY A 21 3.16 5.49 9.38
CA GLY A 21 1.98 6.25 9.80
C GLY A 21 1.05 6.68 8.66
N GLY A 22 1.37 6.37 7.40
CA GLY A 22 0.49 6.61 6.26
C GLY A 22 -0.59 5.55 6.08
N VAL A 23 -1.70 5.94 5.43
CA VAL A 23 -2.76 5.03 4.97
C VAL A 23 -2.66 4.90 3.46
N PHE A 24 -2.66 3.67 2.96
CA PHE A 24 -2.51 3.37 1.54
C PHE A 24 -3.65 2.46 1.08
N ALA A 25 -4.18 2.75 -0.11
CA ALA A 25 -5.12 1.87 -0.78
C ALA A 25 -4.40 0.63 -1.34
N TRP A 26 -5.16 -0.42 -1.66
CA TRP A 26 -4.66 -1.70 -2.17
C TRP A 26 -3.88 -1.60 -3.49
N ASP A 27 -3.97 -0.47 -4.18
CA ASP A 27 -3.28 -0.19 -5.43
C ASP A 27 -2.01 0.65 -5.28
N GLY A 28 -1.70 1.08 -4.04
CA GLY A 28 -0.52 1.88 -3.68
C GLY A 28 -0.78 3.38 -3.56
N GLN A 29 -2.00 3.85 -3.82
CA GLN A 29 -2.31 5.27 -3.65
C GLN A 29 -2.34 5.64 -2.15
N ARG A 30 -1.60 6.67 -1.76
CA ARG A 30 -1.71 7.24 -0.41
C ARG A 30 -3.07 7.94 -0.25
N ILE A 31 -3.77 7.62 0.83
CA ILE A 31 -5.05 8.21 1.17
C ILE A 31 -4.78 9.44 2.05
N PRO A 32 -5.25 10.64 1.67
CA PRO A 32 -5.18 11.83 2.52
C PRO A 32 -5.98 11.64 3.81
N GLU A 33 -5.54 12.32 4.88
CA GLU A 33 -6.31 12.43 6.14
C GLU A 33 -7.55 13.33 6.02
#